data_AF-A0A538IGI8-F1
#
_entry.id   AF-A0A538IGI8-F1
#
_cell.length_a   1.000
_cell.length_b   1.000
_cell.length_c   1.000
_cell.angle_alpha   90.00
_cell.angle_beta   90.00
_cell.angle_gamma   90.00
#
_symmetry.space_group_name_H-M   'P 1'
#
loop_
_entity.id
_entity.type
_entity.pdbx_description
1 polymer ?
#
loop_
_entity_poly.entity_id
_entity_poly.type
_entity_poly.pdbx_seq_one_letter_code
_entity_poly.pdbx_strand_id
1 'polypeptide(L)'
;MGDPLRPAAAGAARAARAARPFWRDDGLTGFTVSDTGPCRVSFDNTPPSGKPGMLVSFIEGDDARRLSSRPLAERRAGVFGSFARYFGPKAKNAIDYVELDWMREPWSRGCYVGIMPPGVMLNYGAQLRPPIGRVHWAGTETATQAAGYMDGAVRSGEHAAHEVLARL
;
A
#
# COMPACT_ATOMS: atom_id res chain seq x y z
N MET A 1 -17.54 7.87 18.33
CA MET A 1 -16.38 7.21 18.99
C MET A 1 -16.06 5.98 18.14
N GLY A 2 -14.94 5.97 17.42
CA GLY A 2 -14.63 4.93 16.43
C GLY A 2 -14.13 3.65 17.09
N ASP A 3 -14.43 2.51 16.47
CA ASP A 3 -13.97 1.18 16.88
C ASP A 3 -12.42 1.12 16.97
N PRO A 4 -11.84 0.89 18.16
CA PRO A 4 -10.39 0.82 18.37
C PRO A 4 -9.74 -0.42 17.73
N LEU A 5 -10.53 -1.38 17.24
CA LEU A 5 -10.06 -2.59 16.56
C LEU A 5 -10.01 -2.46 15.04
N ARG A 6 -10.40 -1.30 14.47
CA ARG A 6 -10.24 -1.08 13.03
C ARG A 6 -8.75 -0.98 12.68
N PRO A 7 -8.22 -1.85 11.80
CA PRO A 7 -6.80 -1.87 11.47
C PRO A 7 -6.31 -0.50 11.00
N ALA A 8 -5.16 -0.08 11.53
CA ALA A 8 -4.51 1.19 11.19
C ALA A 8 -3.86 1.17 9.80
N ALA A 9 -3.68 -0.02 9.21
CA ALA A 9 -3.08 -0.25 7.90
C ALA A 9 -4.13 -0.13 6.79
N ALA A 10 -4.51 1.11 6.51
CA ALA A 10 -5.40 1.42 5.42
C ALA A 10 -4.55 1.83 4.21
N GLY A 11 -4.69 1.12 3.10
CA GLY A 11 -4.02 1.43 1.85
C GLY A 11 -4.96 1.13 0.70
N ALA A 12 -5.21 2.10 -0.18
CA ALA A 12 -5.80 1.84 -1.49
C ALA A 12 -4.78 2.23 -2.55
N ALA A 13 -4.36 1.26 -3.37
CA ALA A 13 -3.54 1.53 -4.53
C ALA A 13 -4.44 1.97 -5.67
N ARG A 14 -4.14 3.13 -6.26
CA ARG A 14 -4.95 3.72 -7.31
C ARG A 14 -4.07 4.16 -8.47
N ALA A 15 -4.41 3.70 -9.67
CA ALA A 15 -3.66 3.97 -10.88
C ALA A 15 -4.52 4.75 -11.87
N ALA A 16 -3.95 5.82 -12.42
CA ALA A 16 -4.54 6.55 -13.54
C ALA A 16 -3.70 6.29 -14.80
N ARG A 17 -4.37 5.91 -15.88
CA ARG A 17 -3.76 5.69 -17.19
C ARG A 17 -4.00 6.91 -18.07
N ALA A 18 -2.96 7.38 -18.75
CA ALA A 18 -3.02 8.38 -19.80
C ALA A 18 -2.42 7.80 -21.09
N ALA A 19 -2.71 8.41 -22.25
CA ALA A 19 -2.14 7.95 -23.52
C ALA A 19 -0.59 7.98 -23.52
N ARG A 20 -0.01 8.95 -22.79
CA ARG A 20 1.42 9.17 -22.63
C ARG A 20 1.72 9.79 -21.24
N PRO A 21 2.93 9.63 -20.69
CA PRO A 21 3.31 10.20 -19.39
C PRO A 21 3.53 11.72 -19.49
N PHE A 22 2.44 12.48 -19.59
CA PHE A 22 2.48 13.91 -19.90
C PHE A 22 3.28 14.77 -18.90
N TRP A 23 3.41 14.32 -17.65
CA TRP A 23 4.22 14.99 -16.63
C TRP A 23 5.71 15.05 -17.01
N ARG A 24 6.20 14.08 -17.79
CA ARG A 24 7.59 14.07 -18.27
C ARG A 24 7.89 15.19 -19.26
N ASP A 25 6.91 15.58 -20.08
CA ASP A 25 7.06 16.73 -20.99
C ASP A 25 7.32 18.03 -20.23
N ASP A 26 6.74 18.14 -19.05
CA ASP A 26 6.85 19.30 -18.17
C ASP A 26 8.08 19.17 -17.23
N GLY A 27 8.98 18.20 -17.50
CA GLY A 27 10.22 17.95 -16.74
C GLY A 27 10.02 17.25 -15.39
N LEU A 28 8.82 16.72 -15.12
CA LEU A 28 8.47 16.10 -13.83
C LEU A 28 8.68 14.59 -13.87
N THR A 29 9.06 14.01 -12.73
CA THR A 29 9.35 12.57 -12.58
C THR A 29 8.10 11.73 -12.31
N GLY A 30 6.96 12.36 -12.03
CA GLY A 30 5.77 11.67 -11.51
C GLY A 30 5.86 11.29 -10.02
N PHE A 31 6.97 11.60 -9.35
CA PHE A 31 7.09 11.46 -7.90
C PHE A 31 6.56 12.71 -7.19
N THR A 32 5.76 12.51 -6.13
CA THR A 32 5.28 13.61 -5.29
C THR A 32 5.26 13.20 -3.83
N VAL A 33 5.47 14.19 -2.95
CA VAL A 33 5.11 14.11 -1.54
C VAL A 33 4.27 15.35 -1.22
N SER A 34 3.14 15.14 -0.53
CA SER A 34 2.17 16.19 -0.20
C SER A 34 1.54 15.88 1.16
N ASP A 35 1.25 16.92 1.93
CA ASP A 35 0.44 16.84 3.15
C ASP A 35 -1.07 16.90 2.86
N THR A 36 -1.43 17.38 1.67
CA THR A 36 -2.78 17.78 1.28
C THR A 36 -3.47 16.72 0.43
N GLY A 37 -4.74 16.46 0.75
CA GLY A 37 -5.62 15.58 -0.01
C GLY A 37 -5.32 14.10 0.18
N PRO A 38 -6.10 13.23 -0.47
CA PRO A 38 -6.03 11.80 -0.19
C PRO A 38 -4.81 11.12 -0.80
N CYS A 39 -4.26 11.65 -1.89
CA CYS A 39 -3.07 11.13 -2.57
C CYS A 39 -1.83 11.92 -2.13
N ARG A 40 -1.17 11.46 -1.07
CA ARG A 40 -0.01 12.15 -0.48
C ARG A 40 1.31 11.78 -1.15
N VAL A 41 1.40 10.54 -1.65
CA VAL A 41 2.56 10.07 -2.41
C VAL A 41 2.10 9.57 -3.77
N SER A 42 2.84 9.88 -4.82
CA SER A 42 2.62 9.30 -6.14
C SER A 42 3.93 8.91 -6.80
N PHE A 43 3.85 7.98 -7.75
CA PHE A 43 4.97 7.48 -8.52
C PHE A 43 4.56 7.35 -9.98
N ASP A 44 5.53 7.56 -10.87
CA ASP A 44 5.43 7.13 -12.25
C ASP A 44 5.58 5.60 -12.31
N ASN A 45 4.54 4.96 -12.82
CA ASN A 45 4.48 3.51 -13.06
C ASN A 45 4.33 3.20 -14.55
N THR A 46 4.77 4.11 -15.43
CA THR A 46 4.80 3.90 -16.87
C THR A 46 5.72 2.71 -17.20
N PRO A 47 5.25 1.74 -18.01
CA PRO A 47 6.07 0.59 -18.40
C PRO A 47 7.36 0.99 -19.10
N PRO A 48 8.38 0.10 -19.15
CA PRO A 48 9.64 0.36 -19.85
C PRO A 48 9.49 0.76 -21.33
N SER A 49 8.39 0.35 -21.98
CA SER A 49 8.03 0.76 -23.35
C SER A 49 7.71 2.26 -23.49
N GLY A 50 7.59 3.00 -22.39
CA GLY A 50 7.27 4.43 -22.35
C GLY A 50 5.78 4.76 -22.52
N LYS A 51 4.93 3.75 -22.74
CA LYS A 51 3.47 3.91 -22.89
C LYS A 51 2.71 2.68 -22.38
N PRO A 52 1.50 2.85 -21.81
CA PRO A 52 0.82 4.12 -21.53
C PRO A 52 1.50 4.95 -20.43
N GLY A 53 1.14 6.22 -20.33
CA GLY A 53 1.42 7.00 -19.12
C GLY A 53 0.69 6.38 -17.94
N MET A 54 1.36 6.07 -16.82
CA MET A 54 0.69 5.57 -15.63
C MET A 54 1.21 6.26 -14.37
N LEU A 55 0.31 6.87 -13.60
CA LEU A 55 0.60 7.34 -12.25
C LEU A 55 -0.06 6.41 -11.26
N VAL A 56 0.68 6.00 -10.24
CA VAL A 56 0.15 5.28 -9.09
C VAL A 56 0.24 6.17 -7.85
N SER A 57 -0.76 6.08 -6.98
CA SER A 57 -0.76 6.73 -5.68
C SER A 57 -1.44 5.86 -4.65
N PHE A 58 -1.08 6.12 -3.40
CA PHE A 58 -1.62 5.44 -2.23
C PHE A 58 -2.48 6.42 -1.44
N ILE A 59 -3.66 5.94 -1.06
CA ILE A 59 -4.49 6.62 -0.08
C ILE A 59 -4.43 5.81 1.19
N GLU A 60 -4.05 6.46 2.27
CA GLU A 60 -3.66 5.79 3.51
C GLU A 60 -4.41 6.36 4.73
N GLY A 61 -4.42 5.59 5.81
CA GLY A 61 -4.94 6.02 7.11
C GLY A 61 -6.40 6.50 7.08
N ASP A 62 -6.66 7.68 7.66
CA ASP A 62 -8.00 8.25 7.78
C ASP A 62 -8.64 8.57 6.43
N ASP A 63 -7.86 8.97 5.43
CA ASP A 63 -8.39 9.24 4.10
C ASP A 63 -8.87 7.96 3.42
N ALA A 64 -8.14 6.86 3.60
CA ALA A 64 -8.56 5.54 3.09
C ALA A 64 -9.85 5.07 3.78
N ARG A 65 -9.92 5.16 5.12
CA ARG A 65 -11.15 4.86 5.88
C ARG A 65 -12.34 5.69 5.42
N ARG A 66 -12.14 7.00 5.26
CA ARG A 66 -13.19 7.94 4.87
C ARG A 66 -13.66 7.72 3.44
N LEU A 67 -12.76 7.41 2.52
CA LEU A 67 -13.07 7.26 1.10
C LEU A 67 -13.56 5.87 0.73
N SER A 68 -13.17 4.81 1.45
CA SER A 68 -13.56 3.41 1.16
C SER A 68 -15.08 3.21 1.08
N SER A 69 -15.84 3.94 1.88
CA SER A 69 -17.32 3.90 1.88
C SER A 69 -17.98 4.82 0.85
N ARG A 70 -17.22 5.68 0.16
CA ARG A 70 -17.76 6.64 -0.82
C ARG A 70 -17.96 6.01 -2.19
N PRO A 71 -18.90 6.47 -3.02
CA PRO A 71 -19.04 6.01 -4.41
C PRO A 71 -17.73 6.14 -5.22
N LEU A 72 -17.52 5.24 -6.19
CA LEU A 72 -16.34 5.24 -7.07
C LEU A 72 -16.08 6.61 -7.71
N ALA A 73 -17.14 7.30 -8.14
CA ALA A 73 -17.02 8.63 -8.77
C ALA A 73 -16.38 9.67 -7.84
N GLU A 74 -16.76 9.70 -6.56
CA GLU A 74 -16.18 10.62 -5.57
C GLU A 74 -14.72 10.25 -5.26
N ARG A 75 -14.44 8.95 -5.12
CA ARG A 75 -13.09 8.44 -4.90
C ARG A 75 -12.16 8.82 -6.05
N ARG A 76 -12.62 8.58 -7.29
CA ARG A 76 -11.94 8.94 -8.53
C ARG A 76 -11.70 10.45 -8.62
N ALA A 77 -12.71 11.26 -8.32
CA ALA A 77 -12.59 12.73 -8.33
C ALA A 77 -11.52 13.22 -7.33
N GLY A 78 -11.44 12.64 -6.13
CA GLY A 78 -10.42 13.00 -5.14
C GLY A 78 -8.98 12.72 -5.59
N VAL A 79 -8.78 11.61 -6.30
CA VAL A 79 -7.47 11.25 -6.88
C VAL A 79 -7.08 12.22 -7.99
N PHE A 80 -7.97 12.44 -8.96
CA PHE A 80 -7.69 13.36 -10.06
C PHE A 80 -7.59 14.81 -9.62
N GLY A 81 -8.28 15.21 -8.55
CA GLY A 81 -8.07 16.50 -7.90
C GLY A 81 -6.65 16.65 -7.35
N SER A 82 -6.11 15.59 -6.74
CA SER A 82 -4.73 15.58 -6.24
C SER A 82 -3.72 15.57 -7.39
N PHE A 83 -3.89 14.71 -8.39
CA PHE A 83 -3.01 14.70 -9.56
C PHE A 83 -3.05 16.01 -10.34
N ALA A 84 -4.22 16.65 -10.47
CA ALA A 84 -4.32 17.94 -11.14
C ALA A 84 -3.60 19.05 -10.39
N ARG A 85 -3.56 18.99 -9.04
CA ARG A 85 -2.77 19.90 -8.22
C ARG A 85 -1.27 19.72 -8.44
N TYR A 86 -0.79 18.50 -8.65
CA TYR A 86 0.64 18.21 -8.78
C TYR A 86 1.16 18.34 -10.22
N PHE A 87 0.38 17.88 -11.20
CA PHE A 87 0.81 17.71 -12.59
C PHE A 87 -0.03 18.57 -13.56
N GLY A 88 -0.89 19.44 -13.04
CA GLY A 88 -1.71 20.34 -13.84
C GLY A 88 -2.99 19.69 -14.41
N PRO A 89 -3.83 20.48 -15.09
CA PRO A 89 -5.18 20.08 -15.49
C PRO A 89 -5.22 18.87 -16.44
N LYS A 90 -4.14 18.61 -17.18
CA LYS A 90 -3.97 17.43 -18.06
C LYS A 90 -4.22 16.11 -17.33
N ALA A 91 -3.93 16.06 -16.01
CA ALA A 91 -4.17 14.88 -15.19
C ALA A 91 -5.63 14.42 -15.17
N LYS A 92 -6.59 15.32 -15.39
CA LYS A 92 -8.02 14.99 -15.41
C LYS A 92 -8.45 14.24 -16.68
N ASN A 93 -7.61 14.22 -17.71
CA ASN A 93 -7.88 13.59 -19.01
C ASN A 93 -7.36 12.15 -19.08
N ALA A 94 -7.35 11.43 -17.96
CA ALA A 94 -6.97 10.02 -17.93
C ALA A 94 -7.96 9.17 -18.74
N ILE A 95 -7.39 8.23 -19.51
CA ILE A 95 -8.13 7.26 -20.33
C ILE A 95 -8.66 6.09 -19.50
N ASP A 96 -8.06 5.83 -18.34
CA ASP A 96 -8.49 4.74 -17.46
C ASP A 96 -8.17 5.05 -15.99
N TYR A 97 -8.89 4.37 -15.09
CA TYR A 97 -8.73 4.47 -13.65
C TYR A 97 -9.01 3.12 -13.00
N VAL A 98 -8.02 2.62 -12.25
CA VAL A 98 -8.12 1.37 -11.50
C VAL A 98 -7.84 1.64 -10.03
N GLU A 99 -8.60 1.01 -9.15
CA GLU A 99 -8.36 1.07 -7.71
C GLU A 99 -8.58 -0.29 -7.05
N LEU A 100 -7.78 -0.57 -6.03
CA LEU A 100 -7.97 -1.70 -5.13
C LEU A 100 -8.05 -1.19 -3.70
N ASP A 101 -9.11 -1.56 -2.99
CA ASP A 101 -9.29 -1.27 -1.58
C ASP A 101 -8.89 -2.48 -0.74
N TRP A 102 -7.66 -2.46 -0.23
CA TRP A 102 -7.12 -3.58 0.55
C TRP A 102 -7.84 -3.79 1.89
N MET A 103 -8.58 -2.80 2.40
CA MET A 103 -9.40 -3.00 3.60
C MET A 103 -10.61 -3.89 3.35
N ARG A 104 -11.00 -4.07 2.09
CA ARG A 104 -12.14 -4.90 1.68
C ARG A 104 -11.71 -6.27 1.17
N GLU A 105 -10.42 -6.50 1.00
CA GLU A 105 -9.88 -7.83 0.66
C GLU A 105 -10.05 -8.76 1.87
N PRO A 106 -10.85 -9.84 1.76
CA PRO A 106 -11.27 -10.64 2.92
C PRO A 106 -10.11 -11.36 3.61
N TRP A 107 -9.04 -11.67 2.87
CA TRP A 107 -7.89 -12.40 3.39
C TRP A 107 -6.75 -11.48 3.86
N SER A 108 -6.58 -10.32 3.23
CA SER A 108 -5.55 -9.34 3.63
C SER A 108 -6.02 -8.41 4.74
N ARG A 109 -7.28 -7.96 4.69
CA ARG A 109 -7.94 -7.09 5.69
C ARG A 109 -7.23 -5.74 5.93
N GLY A 110 -6.33 -5.36 5.04
CA GLY A 110 -5.45 -4.19 5.16
C GLY A 110 -4.19 -4.35 4.31
N CYS A 111 -3.38 -3.30 4.28
CA CYS A 111 -2.12 -3.23 3.53
C CYS A 111 -1.31 -2.00 4.03
N TYR A 112 0.03 -1.98 3.96
CA TYR A 112 0.94 -3.07 3.57
C TYR A 112 1.31 -4.01 4.71
N VAL A 113 1.23 -3.51 5.95
CA VAL A 113 1.77 -4.19 7.13
C VAL A 113 0.81 -4.11 8.30
N GLY A 114 0.83 -5.12 9.17
CA GLY A 114 0.23 -4.98 10.49
C GLY A 114 0.94 -3.89 11.31
N ILE A 115 0.18 -2.93 11.85
CA ILE A 115 0.71 -1.90 12.75
C ILE A 115 0.39 -2.30 14.18
N MET A 116 1.41 -2.32 15.04
CA MET A 116 1.25 -2.58 16.46
C MET A 116 0.92 -1.28 17.21
N PRO A 117 -0.17 -1.25 17.99
CA PRO A 117 -0.45 -0.09 18.84
C PRO A 117 0.59 0.03 19.96
N PRO A 118 0.66 1.20 20.63
CA PRO A 118 1.63 1.44 21.69
C PRO A 118 1.67 0.33 22.75
N GLY A 119 2.88 -0.09 23.12
CA GLY A 119 3.12 -1.13 24.12
C GLY A 119 3.08 -2.57 23.61
N VAL A 120 2.43 -2.87 22.47
CA VAL A 120 2.33 -4.26 21.97
C VAL A 120 3.68 -4.83 21.59
N MET A 121 4.49 -4.06 20.86
CA MET A 121 5.83 -4.48 20.45
C MET A 121 6.74 -4.76 21.66
N LEU A 122 6.63 -3.95 22.71
CA LEU A 122 7.44 -4.09 23.93
C LEU A 122 7.03 -5.34 24.73
N ASN A 123 5.73 -5.55 24.91
CA ASN A 123 5.22 -6.61 25.77
C ASN A 123 5.19 -7.99 25.08
N TYR A 124 4.99 -8.02 23.76
CA TYR A 124 4.71 -9.25 23.02
C TYR A 124 5.63 -9.48 21.81
N GLY A 125 6.52 -8.55 21.48
CA GLY A 125 7.36 -8.64 20.30
C GLY A 125 8.27 -9.85 20.21
N ALA A 126 8.75 -10.32 21.37
CA ALA A 126 9.55 -11.53 21.45
C ALA A 126 8.77 -12.79 21.02
N GLN A 127 7.43 -12.75 21.03
CA GLN A 127 6.55 -13.88 20.75
C GLN A 127 6.16 -14.00 19.26
N LEU A 128 6.59 -13.06 18.39
CA LEU A 128 6.21 -13.06 16.97
C LEU A 128 6.75 -14.25 16.15
N ARG A 129 7.86 -14.83 16.59
CA ARG A 129 8.63 -15.82 15.83
C ARG A 129 8.67 -17.21 16.46
N PRO A 130 8.77 -17.37 17.80
CA PRO A 130 8.94 -18.69 18.39
C PRO A 130 7.84 -19.67 17.96
N PRO A 131 8.20 -20.90 17.54
CA PRO A 131 7.21 -21.90 17.15
C PRO A 131 6.40 -22.38 18.35
N ILE A 132 5.15 -22.77 18.11
CA ILE A 132 4.27 -23.37 19.11
C ILE A 132 4.07 -24.84 18.76
N GLY A 133 4.75 -25.73 19.48
CA GLY A 133 4.75 -27.15 19.18
C GLY A 133 5.30 -27.42 17.77
N ARG A 134 4.45 -27.96 16.88
CA ARG A 134 4.79 -28.24 15.46
C ARG A 134 4.41 -27.10 14.50
N VAL A 135 3.91 -25.97 15.02
CA VAL A 135 3.51 -24.81 14.22
C VAL A 135 4.65 -23.80 14.20
N HIS A 136 5.10 -23.43 13.00
CA HIS A 136 6.15 -22.44 12.73
C HIS A 136 5.56 -21.23 12.00
N TRP A 137 6.11 -20.04 12.25
CA TRP A 137 5.53 -18.77 11.79
C TRP A 137 6.38 -18.12 10.68
N ALA A 138 5.87 -18.16 9.45
CA ALA A 138 6.34 -17.32 8.35
C ALA A 138 5.47 -16.06 8.23
N GLY A 139 5.71 -15.26 7.19
CA GLY A 139 5.02 -14.00 6.93
C GLY A 139 5.97 -12.83 7.14
N THR A 140 5.81 -11.79 6.35
CA THR A 140 6.77 -10.67 6.32
C THR A 140 6.91 -9.98 7.69
N GLU A 141 5.86 -10.03 8.52
CA GLU A 141 5.85 -9.53 9.90
C GLU A 141 6.82 -10.27 10.83
N THR A 142 7.19 -11.51 10.52
CA THR A 142 8.13 -12.29 11.34
C THR A 142 9.59 -12.08 10.94
N ALA A 143 9.86 -11.42 9.81
CA ALA A 143 11.20 -11.13 9.33
C ALA A 143 11.94 -10.12 10.24
N THR A 144 13.26 -10.28 10.36
CA THR A 144 14.14 -9.33 11.10
C THR A 144 14.71 -8.24 10.21
N GLN A 145 14.58 -8.39 8.88
CA GLN A 145 14.99 -7.43 7.87
C GLN A 145 13.89 -7.32 6.82
N ALA A 146 13.68 -6.11 6.30
CA ALA A 146 12.64 -5.82 5.30
C ALA A 146 11.23 -6.31 5.70
N ALA A 147 10.92 -6.31 7.00
CA ALA A 147 9.60 -6.65 7.50
C ALA A 147 8.55 -5.72 6.89
N GLY A 148 7.50 -6.31 6.33
CA GLY A 148 6.48 -5.60 5.57
C GLY A 148 6.66 -5.55 4.06
N TYR A 149 7.77 -6.09 3.55
CA TYR A 149 8.07 -6.15 2.12
C TYR A 149 8.13 -7.59 1.62
N MET A 150 8.16 -7.75 0.29
CA MET A 150 8.31 -9.05 -0.35
C MET A 150 9.61 -9.76 0.05
N ASP A 151 10.72 -9.02 0.20
CA ASP A 151 12.00 -9.58 0.66
C ASP A 151 11.87 -10.17 2.08
N GLY A 152 11.18 -9.48 2.99
CA GLY A 152 10.87 -10.01 4.32
C GLY A 152 10.01 -11.27 4.25
N ALA A 153 9.03 -11.33 3.35
CA ALA A 153 8.20 -12.51 3.16
C ALA A 153 9.03 -13.73 2.74
N VAL A 154 9.92 -13.57 1.75
CA VAL A 154 10.82 -14.64 1.30
C VAL A 154 11.73 -15.11 2.44
N ARG A 155 12.43 -14.18 3.09
CA ARG A 155 13.34 -14.49 4.21
C ARG A 155 12.63 -15.23 5.35
N SER A 156 11.42 -14.80 5.71
CA SER A 156 10.64 -15.44 6.77
C SER A 156 10.23 -16.88 6.38
N GLY A 157 9.89 -17.11 5.12
CA GLY A 157 9.52 -18.42 4.60
C GLY A 157 10.70 -19.40 4.60
N GLU A 158 11.86 -18.95 4.12
CA GLU A 158 13.10 -19.74 4.16
C GLU A 158 13.50 -20.07 5.60
N HIS A 159 13.41 -19.09 6.51
CA HIS A 159 13.69 -19.33 7.93
C HIS A 159 12.76 -20.37 8.54
N ALA A 160 11.44 -20.22 8.38
CA ALA A 160 10.46 -21.17 8.90
C ALA A 160 10.65 -22.59 8.31
N ALA A 161 11.01 -22.69 7.02
CA ALA A 161 11.34 -23.97 6.40
C ALA A 161 12.55 -24.65 7.06
N HIS A 162 13.63 -23.90 7.31
CA HIS A 162 14.80 -24.43 8.02
C HIS A 162 14.48 -24.87 9.46
N GLU A 163 13.63 -24.13 10.17
CA GLU A 163 13.21 -24.53 11.52
C GLU A 163 12.45 -25.86 11.53
N VAL A 164 11.64 -26.13 10.51
CA VAL A 164 10.93 -27.40 10.34
C VAL A 164 11.92 -28.52 9.99
N LEU A 165 12.82 -28.29 9.03
CA LEU A 165 13.83 -29.27 8.61
C LEU A 165 14.72 -29.71 9.76
N ALA A 166 15.07 -28.81 10.68
CA ALA A 166 15.87 -29.12 11.86
C ALA A 166 15.16 -30.01 12.90
N ARG A 167 13.87 -30.31 12.71
CA ARG A 167 13.02 -31.11 13.60
C ARG A 167 12.49 -32.40 12.96
N LEU A 168 12.89 -32.69 11.72
CA LEU A 168 12.65 -33.97 11.05
C LEU A 168 13.67 -35.01 11.53
#